data_AF-A0A2X3JDV7-F1
#
_entry.id   AF-A0A2X3JDV7-F1
#
_cell.length_a   1.000
_cell.length_b   1.000
_cell.length_c   1.000
_cell.angle_alpha   90.00
_cell.angle_beta   90.00
_cell.angle_gamma   90.00
#
_symmetry.space_group_name_H-M   'P 1'
#
loop_
_entity.id
_entity.type
_entity.pdbx_description
1 polymer ?
#
loop_
_entity_poly.entity_id
_entity_poly.type
_entity_poly.pdbx_seq_one_letter_code
_entity_poly.pdbx_strand_id
1 'polypeptide(L)'
;MTAMAAGQETAADAAIHAAGLDNAMQGFKRYQPLSQEGVIASKPDLILVTTDGVKTLGGEDNVWALPGLAQTPAGKNKQLMVVDDMALLGFGIDTPQTILALRKKAEQLP
;
A
#
# COMPACT_ATOMS: atom_id res chain seq x y z
N MET A 1 -3.45 -17.72 2.48
CA MET A 1 -4.30 -16.58 2.09
C MET A 1 -3.56 -15.83 1.00
N THR A 2 -4.22 -15.46 -0.10
CA THR A 2 -3.56 -14.79 -1.23
C THR A 2 -3.49 -13.29 -0.97
N ALA A 3 -2.29 -12.71 -0.97
CA ALA A 3 -2.13 -11.26 -0.87
C ALA A 3 -2.52 -10.60 -2.20
N MET A 4 -3.25 -9.49 -2.11
CA MET A 4 -3.83 -8.80 -3.26
C MET A 4 -3.29 -7.36 -3.36
N ALA A 5 -3.06 -6.88 -4.58
CA ALA A 5 -2.71 -5.51 -4.88
C ALA A 5 -3.94 -4.71 -5.32
N ALA A 6 -4.04 -3.46 -4.88
CA ALA A 6 -5.12 -2.55 -5.28
C ALA A 6 -4.74 -1.80 -6.58
N GLY A 7 -5.44 -2.10 -7.67
CA GLY A 7 -5.33 -1.37 -8.93
C GLY A 7 -6.25 -0.14 -8.97
N GLN A 8 -6.49 0.39 -10.18
CA GLN A 8 -7.35 1.56 -10.38
C GLN A 8 -8.79 1.29 -9.94
N GLU A 9 -9.54 2.37 -9.69
CA GLU A 9 -10.95 2.32 -9.32
C GLU A 9 -11.21 1.51 -8.04
N THR A 10 -10.27 1.61 -7.11
CA THR A 10 -10.38 1.10 -5.74
C THR A 10 -10.39 2.26 -4.74
N ALA A 11 -10.90 1.99 -3.54
CA ALA A 11 -10.84 2.94 -2.43
C ALA A 11 -9.39 3.31 -2.08
N ALA A 12 -8.47 2.33 -2.11
CA ALA A 12 -7.05 2.56 -1.87
C ALA A 12 -6.43 3.49 -2.92
N ASP A 13 -6.73 3.25 -4.20
CA ASP A 13 -6.30 4.10 -5.32
C ASP A 13 -6.76 5.55 -5.16
N ALA A 14 -8.04 5.75 -4.84
CA ALA A 14 -8.59 7.07 -4.57
C ALA A 14 -7.94 7.75 -3.36
N ALA A 15 -7.67 7.01 -2.27
CA ALA A 15 -7.03 7.57 -1.08
C ALA A 15 -5.56 7.97 -1.33
N ILE A 16 -4.82 7.17 -2.11
CA ILE A 16 -3.45 7.48 -2.54
C ILE A 16 -3.44 8.77 -3.37
N HIS A 17 -4.34 8.88 -4.35
CA HIS A 17 -4.47 10.10 -5.16
C HIS A 17 -4.93 11.32 -4.36
N ALA A 18 -5.84 11.15 -3.40
CA ALA A 18 -6.27 12.23 -2.52
C ALA A 18 -5.14 12.74 -1.60
N ALA A 19 -4.15 11.91 -1.29
CA ALA A 19 -2.91 12.32 -0.63
C ALA A 19 -1.91 12.99 -1.58
N GLY A 20 -2.26 13.20 -2.86
CA GLY A 20 -1.36 13.78 -3.86
C GLY A 20 -0.20 12.85 -4.23
N LEU A 21 -0.44 11.54 -4.20
CA LEU A 21 0.52 10.49 -4.54
C LEU A 21 0.01 9.69 -5.75
N ASP A 22 0.90 8.87 -6.32
CA ASP A 22 0.58 7.98 -7.43
C ASP A 22 0.51 6.52 -6.95
N ASN A 23 -0.51 5.79 -7.41
CA ASN A 23 -0.60 4.36 -7.17
C ASN A 23 0.39 3.62 -8.09
N ALA A 24 1.33 2.86 -7.52
CA ALA A 24 2.31 2.10 -8.28
C ALA A 24 1.65 1.01 -9.16
N MET A 25 0.49 0.49 -8.76
CA MET A 25 -0.18 -0.63 -9.43
C MET A 25 -1.11 -0.14 -10.54
N GLN A 26 -0.51 0.16 -11.70
CA GLN A 26 -1.21 0.65 -12.89
C GLN A 26 -1.57 -0.46 -13.89
N GLY A 27 -2.52 -0.19 -14.80
CA GLY A 27 -2.87 -1.07 -15.93
C GLY A 27 -3.95 -2.13 -15.65
N PHE A 28 -4.44 -2.22 -14.42
CA PHE A 28 -5.61 -3.04 -14.07
C PHE A 28 -6.52 -2.37 -13.05
N LYS A 29 -7.81 -2.74 -13.09
CA LYS A 29 -8.81 -2.26 -12.13
C LYS A 29 -9.02 -3.26 -11.00
N ARG A 30 -9.59 -2.80 -9.89
CA ARG A 30 -9.95 -3.62 -8.72
C ARG A 30 -8.72 -4.28 -8.09
N TYR A 31 -8.95 -5.34 -7.31
CA TYR A 31 -7.90 -6.09 -6.64
C TYR A 31 -7.47 -7.28 -7.49
N GLN A 32 -6.17 -7.49 -7.61
CA GLN A 32 -5.59 -8.67 -8.25
C GLN A 32 -4.56 -9.34 -7.36
N PRO A 33 -4.35 -10.66 -7.47
CA PRO A 33 -3.27 -11.34 -6.77
C PRO A 33 -1.91 -10.71 -7.08
N LEU A 34 -1.07 -10.57 -6.07
CA LEU A 34 0.30 -10.08 -6.23
C LEU A 34 1.12 -11.06 -7.09
N SER A 35 1.63 -10.58 -8.22
CA SER A 35 2.68 -11.25 -8.98
C SER A 35 4.03 -10.64 -8.64
N GLN A 36 5.08 -11.47 -8.56
CA GLN A 36 6.43 -11.00 -8.25
C GLN A 36 6.91 -9.99 -9.30
N GLU A 37 6.68 -10.28 -10.57
CA GLU A 37 7.10 -9.46 -11.69
C GLU A 37 6.37 -8.11 -11.70
N GLY A 38 5.06 -8.13 -11.45
CA GLY A 38 4.24 -6.91 -11.40
C GLY A 38 4.67 -5.96 -10.29
N VAL A 39 4.98 -6.49 -9.10
CA VAL A 39 5.48 -5.72 -7.95
C VAL A 39 6.85 -5.11 -8.21
N ILE A 40 7.75 -5.89 -8.82
CA ILE A 40 9.10 -5.39 -9.15
C ILE A 40 9.00 -4.30 -10.22
N ALA A 41 8.14 -4.50 -11.23
CA ALA A 41 7.95 -3.55 -12.32
C ALA A 41 7.28 -2.25 -11.87
N SER A 42 6.39 -2.30 -10.88
CA SER A 42 5.67 -1.12 -10.37
C SER A 42 6.55 -0.17 -9.54
N LYS A 43 7.69 -0.64 -9.03
CA LYS A 43 8.70 0.16 -8.30
C LYS A 43 8.10 1.09 -7.22
N PRO A 44 7.30 0.58 -6.27
CA PRO A 44 6.74 1.40 -5.21
C PRO A 44 7.83 1.96 -4.29
N ASP A 45 7.65 3.20 -3.83
CA ASP A 45 8.51 3.86 -2.84
C ASP A 45 8.01 3.69 -1.39
N LEU A 46 6.71 3.42 -1.22
CA LEU A 46 6.05 3.16 0.05
C LEU A 46 5.06 2.00 -0.10
N ILE A 47 5.08 1.06 0.84
CA ILE A 47 4.06 0.01 0.94
C ILE A 47 3.00 0.43 1.95
N LEU A 48 1.74 0.37 1.55
CA LEU A 48 0.58 0.59 2.40
C LEU A 48 -0.10 -0.76 2.67
N VAL A 49 -0.21 -1.16 3.94
CA VAL A 49 -0.89 -2.39 4.34
C VAL A 49 -1.87 -2.08 5.45
N THR A 50 -3.00 -2.78 5.47
CA THR A 50 -3.96 -2.59 6.54
C THR A 50 -3.54 -3.35 7.80
N THR A 51 -4.06 -2.91 8.95
CA THR A 51 -3.73 -3.50 10.25
C THR A 51 -4.14 -4.98 10.29
N ASP A 52 -5.30 -5.32 9.72
CA ASP A 52 -5.74 -6.71 9.63
C ASP A 52 -4.94 -7.52 8.62
N GLY A 53 -4.45 -6.89 7.54
CA GLY A 53 -3.48 -7.50 6.63
C GLY A 53 -2.19 -7.91 7.32
N VAL A 54 -1.61 -7.02 8.15
CA VAL A 54 -0.40 -7.31 8.92
C VAL A 54 -0.63 -8.44 9.93
N LYS A 55 -1.75 -8.42 10.67
CA LYS A 55 -2.12 -9.51 11.60
C LYS A 55 -2.24 -10.84 10.88
N THR A 56 -2.89 -10.85 9.71
CA THR A 56 -3.09 -12.05 8.89
C THR A 56 -1.76 -12.62 8.40
N LEU A 57 -0.78 -11.76 8.10
CA LEU A 57 0.57 -12.16 7.72
C LEU A 57 1.41 -12.59 8.93
N GLY A 58 0.96 -12.36 10.16
CA GLY A 58 1.69 -12.71 11.38
C GLY A 58 2.79 -11.70 11.76
N GLY A 59 2.70 -10.46 11.29
CA GLY A 59 3.62 -9.38 11.64
C GLY A 59 4.14 -8.59 10.43
N GLU A 60 4.70 -7.41 10.68
CA GLU A 60 5.22 -6.50 9.66
C GLU A 60 6.40 -7.08 8.88
N ASP A 61 7.25 -7.87 9.54
CA ASP A 61 8.40 -8.49 8.88
C ASP A 61 7.99 -9.42 7.73
N ASN A 62 6.84 -10.09 7.88
CA ASN A 62 6.28 -11.00 6.87
C ASN A 62 5.70 -10.26 5.65
N VAL A 63 5.45 -8.94 5.75
CA VAL A 63 5.11 -8.12 4.58
C VAL A 63 6.25 -8.19 3.56
N TRP A 64 7.50 -8.11 4.02
CA TRP A 64 8.66 -8.12 3.12
C TRP A 64 8.94 -9.47 2.47
N ALA A 65 8.33 -10.54 2.97
CA ALA A 65 8.38 -11.87 2.38
C ALA A 65 7.38 -12.05 1.22
N LEU A 66 6.49 -11.07 0.99
CA LEU A 66 5.58 -11.10 -0.14
C LEU A 66 6.33 -11.02 -1.49
N PRO A 67 5.78 -11.61 -2.56
CA PRO A 67 6.47 -11.72 -3.85
C PRO A 67 6.94 -10.35 -4.37
N GLY A 68 8.24 -10.23 -4.64
CA GLY A 68 8.82 -9.05 -5.29
C GLY A 68 9.08 -7.85 -4.38
N LEU A 69 8.46 -7.77 -3.18
CA LEU A 69 8.51 -6.56 -2.37
C LEU A 69 9.93 -6.20 -1.92
N ALA A 70 10.73 -7.17 -1.49
CA ALA A 70 12.11 -6.93 -1.08
C ALA A 70 13.02 -6.39 -2.21
N GLN A 71 12.61 -6.50 -3.48
CA GLN A 71 13.36 -6.00 -4.63
C GLN A 71 12.95 -4.58 -5.05
N THR A 72 11.90 -4.02 -4.45
CA THR A 72 11.40 -2.66 -4.72
C THR A 72 12.17 -1.59 -3.93
N PRO A 73 12.11 -0.31 -4.32
CA PRO A 73 12.64 0.80 -3.51
C PRO A 73 12.08 0.78 -2.08
N ALA A 74 10.77 0.60 -1.91
CA ALA A 74 10.13 0.49 -0.61
C ALA A 74 10.68 -0.67 0.22
N GLY A 75 10.90 -1.84 -0.39
CA GLY A 75 11.46 -3.02 0.29
C GLY A 75 12.91 -2.84 0.74
N LYS A 76 13.73 -2.20 -0.09
CA LYS A 76 15.13 -1.91 0.23
C LYS A 76 15.25 -0.91 1.38
N ASN A 77 14.38 0.09 1.39
CA ASN A 77 14.36 1.16 2.39
C ASN A 77 13.43 0.86 3.58
N LYS A 78 12.81 -0.33 3.61
CA LYS A 78 11.82 -0.75 4.61
C LYS A 78 10.72 0.29 4.85
N GLN A 79 10.20 0.89 3.78
CA GLN A 79 9.16 1.91 3.83
C GLN A 79 7.78 1.24 3.83
N LEU A 80 7.23 1.08 5.03
CA LEU A 80 5.91 0.55 5.30
C LEU A 80 5.08 1.59 6.06
N MET A 81 3.81 1.69 5.71
CA MET A 81 2.79 2.36 6.51
C MET A 81 1.67 1.36 6.78
N VAL A 82 1.42 1.11 8.06
CA VAL A 82 0.28 0.32 8.51
C VAL A 82 -0.85 1.26 8.84
N VAL A 83 -2.05 0.94 8.35
CA VAL A 83 -3.21 1.81 8.45
C VAL A 83 -4.46 1.01 8.83
N ASP A 84 -5.39 1.63 9.54
CA ASP A 84 -6.67 1.02 9.85
C ASP A 84 -7.53 0.88 8.56
N ASP A 85 -8.11 -0.30 8.35
CA ASP A 85 -8.89 -0.64 7.17
C ASP A 85 -10.04 0.35 6.92
N MET A 86 -10.76 0.74 7.97
CA MET A 86 -11.91 1.65 7.85
C MET A 86 -11.48 3.10 7.67
N ALA A 87 -10.40 3.51 8.33
CA ALA A 87 -9.89 4.87 8.23
C ALA A 87 -9.44 5.24 6.81
N LEU A 88 -8.85 4.28 6.08
CA LEU A 88 -8.40 4.49 4.69
C LEU A 88 -9.46 4.15 3.65
N LEU A 89 -10.12 3.00 3.77
CA LEU A 89 -10.94 2.45 2.69
C LEU A 89 -12.42 2.81 2.82
N GLY A 90 -12.87 3.17 4.03
CA GLY A 90 -14.27 3.44 4.34
C GLY A 90 -14.74 4.86 3.97
N PHE A 91 -13.82 5.79 3.71
CA PHE A 91 -14.13 7.21 3.44
C PHE A 91 -15.05 7.85 4.50
N GLY A 92 -14.72 7.60 5.77
CA GLY A 92 -15.45 8.10 6.94
C GLY A 92 -14.86 9.37 7.56
N ILE A 93 -15.20 9.61 8.82
CA ILE A 93 -14.77 10.82 9.56
C ILE A 93 -13.25 10.93 9.73
N ASP A 94 -12.54 9.79 9.78
CA ASP A 94 -11.09 9.74 9.99
C ASP A 94 -10.28 9.85 8.69
N THR A 95 -10.96 9.88 7.53
CA THR A 95 -10.30 9.89 6.22
C THR A 95 -9.41 11.12 6.01
N PRO A 96 -9.81 12.36 6.35
CA PRO A 96 -8.93 13.52 6.21
C PRO A 96 -7.62 13.36 7.02
N GLN A 97 -7.71 12.83 8.24
CA GLN A 97 -6.54 12.61 9.09
C GLN A 97 -5.63 11.53 8.51
N THR A 98 -6.21 10.44 8.01
CA THR A 98 -5.46 9.33 7.39
C THR A 98 -4.74 9.77 6.13
N ILE A 99 -5.40 10.54 5.25
CA ILE A 99 -4.80 11.11 4.04
C ILE A 99 -3.63 12.04 4.38
N LEU A 100 -3.79 12.90 5.40
CA LEU A 100 -2.72 13.79 5.84
C LEU A 100 -1.53 13.00 6.41
N ALA A 101 -1.79 11.93 7.17
CA ALA A 101 -0.73 11.06 7.68
C ALA A 101 0.02 10.36 6.54
N LEU A 102 -0.71 9.87 5.52
CA LEU A 102 -0.12 9.26 4.33
C LEU A 102 0.78 10.25 3.58
N ARG A 103 0.30 11.48 3.35
CA ARG A 103 1.10 12.54 2.71
C ARG A 103 2.38 12.84 3.50
N LYS A 104 2.27 13.04 4.82
CA LYS A 104 3.43 13.31 5.70
C LYS A 104 4.44 12.17 5.68
N LYS A 105 3.98 10.92 5.66
CA LYS A 105 4.87 9.76 5.57
C LYS A 105 5.61 9.74 4.22
N ALA A 106 4.93 10.07 3.13
CA ALA A 106 5.54 10.14 1.80
C ALA A 106 6.60 11.26 1.69
N GLU A 107 6.40 12.39 2.36
CA GLU A 107 7.38 13.50 2.39
C GLU A 107 8.68 13.18 3.15
N GLN A 108 8.68 12.11 3.94
CA GLN A 108 9.81 11.65 4.75
C GLN A 108 10.54 10.45 4.12
N LEU A 109 10.16 10.05 2.90
CA LEU A 109 10.86 8.99 2.18
C LEU A 109 12.30 9.44 1.88
N PRO A 110 13.28 8.52 1.95
CA PRO A 110 14.70 8.82 1.75
C PRO A 110 15.04 9.16 0.30
#